data_AF-A0A451ANL8-F1
#
_entry.id   AF-A0A451ANL8-F1
#
_cell.length_a   1.000
_cell.length_b   1.000
_cell.length_c   1.000
_cell.angle_alpha   90.00
_cell.angle_beta   90.00
_cell.angle_gamma   90.00
#
_symmetry.space_group_name_H-M   'P 1'
#
loop_
_entity.id
_entity.type
_entity.pdbx_description
1 polymer ?
#
loop_
_entity_poly.entity_id
_entity_poly.type
_entity_poly.pdbx_seq_one_letter_code
_entity_poly.pdbx_strand_id
1 'polypeptide(L)'
;MFDNDIFEKWLDSQSQAIVDKMGQGAQLRTEEMMILVLKAQSNHFHHLDKDLRNEMITLRGDMRDEMITLRGDMRDEMITLRTDMRDEMKTLREDMDRRFESVDKRFEQVIRRMDRFMFWSLGVTVAAAAFVVTYLK
;
A
#
# COMPACT_ATOMS: atom_id res chain seq x y z
N MET A 1 -23.32 7.15 -42.71
CA MET A 1 -23.32 8.05 -41.55
C MET A 1 -23.56 9.43 -42.14
N PHE A 2 -24.76 9.99 -42.02
CA PHE A 2 -25.01 11.37 -42.47
C PHE A 2 -24.01 12.27 -41.75
N ASP A 3 -23.42 13.25 -42.45
CA ASP A 3 -22.48 14.19 -41.86
C ASP A 3 -23.08 14.78 -40.57
N ASN A 4 -22.43 14.48 -39.44
CA ASN A 4 -22.98 14.55 -38.09
C ASN A 4 -23.38 15.98 -37.66
N ASP A 5 -23.03 16.99 -38.45
CA ASP A 5 -23.26 18.41 -38.15
C ASP A 5 -24.24 19.09 -39.13
N ILE A 6 -24.68 18.43 -40.21
CA ILE A 6 -25.54 19.09 -41.21
C ILE A 6 -26.89 19.47 -40.60
N PHE A 7 -27.48 18.57 -39.81
CA PHE A 7 -28.77 18.80 -39.16
C PHE A 7 -28.65 19.88 -38.08
N GLU A 8 -27.60 19.86 -37.26
CA GLU A 8 -27.36 20.88 -36.23
C GLU A 8 -27.14 22.27 -36.84
N LYS A 9 -26.29 22.38 -37.86
CA LYS A 9 -26.06 23.65 -38.58
C LYS A 9 -27.34 24.18 -39.23
N TRP A 10 -28.15 23.28 -39.78
CA TRP A 10 -29.46 23.65 -40.33
C TRP A 10 -30.43 24.13 -39.25
N LEU A 11 -30.54 23.40 -38.13
CA LEU A 11 -31.37 23.76 -36.98
C LEU A 11 -30.96 25.11 -36.39
N ASP A 12 -29.66 25.38 -36.26
CA ASP A 12 -29.12 26.65 -35.78
C ASP A 12 -29.53 27.79 -36.71
N SER A 13 -29.33 27.61 -38.00
CA SER A 13 -29.70 28.60 -39.02
C SER A 13 -31.20 28.91 -39.01
N GLN A 14 -32.05 27.88 -38.93
CA GLN A 14 -33.50 28.06 -38.86
C GLN A 14 -33.95 28.70 -37.55
N SER A 15 -33.41 28.24 -36.41
CA SER A 15 -33.70 28.81 -35.10
C SER A 15 -33.35 30.29 -35.05
N GLN A 16 -32.19 30.69 -35.58
CA GLN A 16 -31.77 32.09 -35.60
C GLN A 16 -32.72 32.96 -36.44
N ALA A 17 -33.08 32.50 -37.64
CA ALA A 17 -34.05 33.21 -38.48
C ALA A 17 -35.42 33.38 -37.81
N ILE A 18 -35.87 32.37 -37.05
CA ILE A 18 -37.12 32.41 -36.28
C ILE A 18 -37.02 33.42 -35.12
N VAL A 19 -35.90 33.45 -34.41
CA VAL A 19 -35.64 34.41 -33.32
C VAL A 19 -35.59 35.84 -33.86
N ASP A 20 -34.95 36.07 -35.01
CA ASP A 20 -34.88 37.38 -35.65
C ASP A 20 -36.27 37.87 -36.10
N LYS A 21 -37.07 36.97 -36.68
CA LYS A 21 -38.46 37.22 -37.06
C LYS A 21 -39.34 37.56 -35.84
N MET A 22 -39.14 36.86 -34.72
CA MET A 22 -39.82 37.16 -33.46
C MET A 22 -39.42 38.55 -32.94
N GLY A 23 -38.14 38.92 -33.05
CA GLY A 23 -37.62 40.25 -32.68
C GLY A 23 -38.20 41.40 -33.51
N GLN A 24 -38.68 41.11 -34.72
CA GLN A 24 -39.38 42.07 -35.59
C GLN A 24 -40.90 42.19 -35.28
N GLY A 25 -41.40 41.47 -34.27
CA GLY A 25 -42.81 41.52 -33.86
C GLY A 25 -43.76 40.67 -34.70
N ALA A 26 -43.25 39.79 -35.56
CA ALA A 26 -44.07 38.88 -36.36
C ALA A 26 -44.51 37.67 -35.53
N GLN A 27 -45.74 37.19 -35.76
CA GLN A 27 -46.28 36.02 -35.07
C GLN A 27 -45.66 34.72 -35.60
N LEU A 28 -45.29 33.82 -34.67
CA LEU A 28 -44.72 32.52 -34.99
C LEU A 28 -45.79 31.51 -35.38
N ARG A 29 -45.48 30.70 -36.41
CA ARG A 29 -46.26 29.54 -36.80
C ARG A 29 -45.98 28.35 -35.89
N THR A 30 -46.89 27.39 -35.84
CA THR A 30 -46.72 26.14 -35.08
C THR A 30 -45.44 25.38 -35.45
N GLU A 31 -45.09 25.35 -36.73
CA GLU A 31 -43.85 24.74 -37.24
C GLU A 31 -42.60 25.45 -36.72
N GLU A 32 -42.62 26.79 -36.68
CA GLU A 32 -41.52 27.60 -36.16
C GLU A 32 -41.33 27.38 -34.66
N MET A 33 -42.44 27.28 -33.91
CA MET A 33 -42.38 26.90 -32.49
C MET A 33 -41.83 25.49 -32.28
N MET A 34 -42.20 24.54 -33.14
CA MET A 34 -41.67 23.17 -33.09
C MET A 34 -40.16 23.13 -33.34
N ILE A 35 -39.64 23.93 -34.27
CA ILE A 35 -38.21 24.07 -34.53
C ILE A 35 -37.47 24.63 -33.30
N LEU A 36 -38.03 25.64 -32.62
CA LEU A 36 -37.44 26.17 -31.38
C LEU A 36 -37.40 25.12 -30.26
N VAL A 37 -38.46 24.32 -30.11
CA VAL A 37 -38.48 23.21 -29.15
C VAL A 37 -37.44 22.15 -29.49
N LEU A 38 -37.32 21.78 -30.77
CA LEU A 38 -36.30 20.83 -31.23
C LEU A 38 -34.88 21.37 -30.97
N LYS A 39 -34.65 22.67 -31.18
CA LYS A 39 -33.37 23.30 -30.88
C LYS A 39 -33.07 23.30 -29.38
N ALA A 40 -34.05 23.63 -28.56
CA ALA A 40 -33.92 23.58 -27.10
C ALA A 40 -33.60 22.14 -26.61
N GLN A 41 -34.29 21.14 -27.15
CA GLN A 41 -34.03 19.73 -26.83
C GLN A 41 -32.64 19.29 -27.29
N SER A 42 -32.24 19.59 -28.53
CA SER A 42 -30.90 19.27 -29.04
C SER A 42 -29.81 19.88 -28.14
N ASN A 43 -29.93 21.16 -27.79
CA ASN A 43 -28.99 21.82 -26.88
C ASN A 43 -28.93 21.14 -25.50
N HIS A 44 -30.08 20.75 -24.95
CA HIS A 44 -30.14 20.06 -23.66
C HIS A 44 -29.45 18.69 -23.70
N PHE A 45 -29.68 17.90 -24.76
CA PHE A 45 -28.98 16.62 -24.95
C PHE A 45 -27.47 16.80 -25.13
N HIS A 46 -27.04 17.84 -25.86
CA HIS A 46 -25.62 18.17 -26.00
C HIS A 46 -24.96 18.50 -24.67
N HIS A 47 -25.63 19.29 -23.82
CA HIS A 47 -25.11 19.62 -22.50
C HIS A 47 -25.05 18.38 -21.60
N LEU A 48 -26.09 17.54 -21.63
CA LEU A 48 -26.15 16.29 -20.86
C LEU A 48 -25.03 15.32 -21.25
N ASP A 49 -24.78 15.09 -22.54
CA ASP A 49 -23.68 14.23 -22.99
C ASP A 49 -22.32 14.77 -22.52
N LYS A 50 -22.12 16.09 -22.59
CA LYS A 50 -20.89 16.73 -22.12
C LYS A 50 -20.72 16.58 -20.61
N ASP A 51 -21.78 16.78 -19.83
CA ASP A 51 -21.73 16.67 -18.37
C ASP A 51 -21.46 15.23 -17.94
N LEU A 52 -22.14 14.24 -18.54
CA LEU A 52 -21.89 12.83 -18.28
C LEU A 52 -20.45 12.41 -18.64
N ARG A 53 -19.89 12.93 -19.74
CA ARG A 53 -18.48 12.70 -20.09
C ARG A 53 -17.55 13.30 -19.05
N ASN A 54 -17.82 14.52 -18.59
CA ASN A 54 -17.00 15.18 -17.58
C ASN A 54 -17.06 14.46 -16.24
N GLU A 55 -18.23 14.02 -15.80
CA GLU A 55 -18.41 13.20 -14.59
C GLU A 55 -17.64 11.89 -14.70
N MET A 56 -17.73 11.18 -15.83
CA MET A 56 -16.94 9.97 -16.05
C MET A 56 -15.42 10.22 -16.02
N ILE A 57 -14.96 11.33 -16.59
CA ILE A 57 -13.54 11.70 -16.54
C ILE A 57 -13.11 11.99 -15.10
N THR A 58 -13.94 12.70 -14.34
CA THR A 58 -13.69 13.04 -12.94
C THR A 58 -13.63 11.79 -12.09
N LEU A 59 -14.66 10.93 -12.16
CA LEU A 59 -14.71 9.66 -11.44
C LEU A 59 -13.49 8.77 -11.76
N ARG A 60 -13.09 8.71 -13.04
CA ARG A 60 -11.90 7.95 -13.45
C ARG A 60 -10.61 8.56 -12.89
N GLY A 61 -10.55 9.88 -12.77
CA GLY A 61 -9.45 10.59 -12.10
C GLY A 61 -9.38 10.21 -10.63
N ASP A 62 -10.50 10.36 -9.92
CA ASP A 62 -10.62 10.08 -8.49
C ASP A 62 -10.23 8.62 -8.18
N MET A 63 -10.76 7.65 -8.95
CA MET A 63 -10.40 6.24 -8.78
C MET A 63 -8.91 5.96 -9.03
N ARG A 64 -8.26 6.70 -9.94
CA ARG A 64 -6.81 6.56 -10.17
C ARG A 64 -6.02 7.12 -8.99
N ASP A 65 -6.42 8.27 -8.47
CA ASP A 65 -5.74 8.93 -7.36
C ASP A 65 -5.89 8.13 -6.06
N GLU A 66 -7.08 7.57 -5.80
CA GLU A 66 -7.31 6.62 -4.72
C GLU A 66 -6.43 5.37 -4.85
N MET A 67 -6.31 4.81 -6.05
CA MET A 67 -5.45 3.63 -6.29
C MET A 67 -3.96 3.95 -6.09
N ILE A 68 -3.51 5.14 -6.46
CA ILE A 68 -2.13 5.60 -6.21
C ILE A 68 -1.89 5.73 -4.71
N THR A 69 -2.84 6.35 -4.01
CA THR A 69 -2.78 6.54 -2.55
C THR A 69 -2.72 5.20 -1.84
N LEU A 70 -3.67 4.29 -2.11
CA LEU A 70 -3.70 2.95 -1.54
C LEU A 70 -2.39 2.18 -1.80
N ARG A 71 -1.83 2.28 -3.01
CA ARG A 71 -0.55 1.65 -3.34
C ARG A 71 0.62 2.27 -2.55
N GLY A 72 0.57 3.57 -2.29
CA GLY A 72 1.53 4.27 -1.42
C GLY A 72 1.46 3.73 0.00
N ASP A 73 0.27 3.75 0.60
CA ASP A 73 0.04 3.28 1.96
C ASP A 73 0.48 1.82 2.15
N MET A 74 0.12 0.92 1.22
CA MET A 74 0.55 -0.48 1.27
C MET A 74 2.08 -0.64 1.21
N ARG A 75 2.79 0.23 0.49
CA ARG A 75 4.26 0.19 0.44
C ARG A 75 4.85 0.64 1.77
N ASP A 76 4.31 1.70 2.36
CA ASP A 76 4.79 2.25 3.63
C ASP A 76 4.53 1.28 4.78
N GLU A 77 3.36 0.63 4.81
CA GLU A 77 3.06 -0.46 5.75
C GLU A 77 4.04 -1.64 5.59
N MET A 78 4.36 -2.05 4.36
CA MET A 78 5.30 -3.13 4.11
C MET A 78 6.74 -2.77 4.56
N ILE A 79 7.15 -1.51 4.36
CA ILE A 79 8.46 -1.03 4.84
C ILE A 79 8.49 -1.03 6.37
N THR A 80 7.41 -0.57 7.00
CA THR A 80 7.27 -0.55 8.45
C THR A 80 7.36 -1.96 9.02
N LEU A 81 6.54 -2.89 8.51
CA LEU A 81 6.55 -4.30 8.93
C LEU A 81 7.93 -4.94 8.77
N ARG A 82 8.61 -4.71 7.63
CA ARG A 82 9.96 -5.24 7.41
C ARG A 82 10.97 -4.67 8.41
N THR A 83 10.84 -3.40 8.77
CA THR A 83 11.73 -2.73 9.73
C THR A 83 11.51 -3.29 11.13
N ASP A 84 10.25 -3.37 11.57
CA ASP A 84 9.89 -3.94 12.86
C ASP A 84 10.38 -5.38 13.00
N MET A 85 10.14 -6.23 11.99
CA MET A 85 10.64 -7.61 11.99
C MET A 85 12.17 -7.67 12.08
N ARG A 86 12.89 -6.74 11.44
CA ARG A 86 14.36 -6.70 11.49
C ARG A 86 14.84 -6.32 12.90
N ASP A 87 14.17 -5.37 13.54
CA ASP A 87 14.51 -4.90 14.88
C ASP A 87 14.16 -5.95 15.95
N GLU A 88 13.04 -6.65 15.81
CA GLU A 88 12.70 -7.81 16.64
C GLU A 88 13.74 -8.94 16.50
N MET A 89 14.13 -9.27 15.26
CA MET A 89 15.16 -10.29 14.99
C MET A 89 16.51 -9.90 15.62
N LYS A 90 16.87 -8.61 15.56
CA LYS A 90 18.08 -8.09 16.19
C LYS A 90 18.02 -8.23 17.71
N THR A 91 16.89 -7.84 18.31
CA THR A 91 16.66 -7.95 19.76
C THR A 91 16.73 -9.41 20.21
N LEU A 92 16.09 -10.33 19.48
CA LEU A 92 16.15 -11.76 19.77
C LEU A 92 17.59 -12.29 19.71
N ARG A 93 18.37 -11.86 18.71
CA ARG A 93 19.77 -12.26 18.57
C ARG A 93 20.62 -11.77 19.74
N GLU A 94 20.47 -10.50 20.14
CA GLU A 94 21.17 -9.95 21.30
C GLU A 94 20.82 -10.70 22.60
N ASP A 95 19.55 -11.06 22.79
CA ASP A 95 19.13 -11.85 23.95
C ASP A 95 19.67 -13.29 23.91
N MET A 96 19.76 -13.90 22.73
CA MET A 96 20.43 -15.19 22.57
C MET A 96 21.91 -15.11 22.91
N ASP A 97 22.63 -14.09 22.41
CA ASP A 97 24.05 -13.89 22.69
C ASP A 97 24.30 -13.73 24.20
N ARG A 98 23.48 -12.93 24.90
CA ARG A 98 23.55 -12.80 26.37
C ARG A 98 23.35 -14.13 27.10
N ARG A 99 22.40 -14.95 26.63
CA ARG A 99 22.15 -16.29 27.21
C ARG A 99 23.33 -17.23 26.97
N PHE A 100 23.92 -17.20 25.77
CA PHE A 100 25.12 -17.98 25.46
C PHE A 100 26.30 -17.56 26.35
N GLU A 101 26.57 -16.26 26.50
CA GLU A 101 27.61 -15.79 27.43
C GLU A 101 27.36 -16.25 28.88
N SER A 102 26.11 -16.25 29.33
CA SER A 102 25.75 -16.76 30.65
C SER A 102 25.99 -18.27 30.77
N VAL A 103 25.78 -19.03 29.70
CA VAL A 103 26.03 -20.47 29.64
C VAL A 103 27.54 -20.75 29.66
N ASP A 104 28.33 -20.02 28.88
CA ASP A 104 29.79 -20.14 28.84
C ASP A 104 30.42 -19.89 30.21
N LYS A 105 29.98 -18.84 30.93
CA LYS A 105 30.43 -18.57 32.31
C LYS A 105 30.14 -19.73 33.27
N ARG A 106 28.98 -20.39 33.13
CA ARG A 106 28.62 -21.56 33.95
C ARG A 106 29.48 -22.76 33.59
N PHE A 107 29.75 -22.99 32.30
CA PHE A 107 30.64 -24.05 31.86
C PHE A 107 32.07 -23.84 32.37
N GLU A 108 32.63 -22.63 32.30
CA GLU A 108 33.93 -22.34 32.89
C GLU A 108 33.97 -22.63 34.39
N GLN A 109 32.90 -22.31 35.13
CA GLN A 109 32.81 -22.61 36.56
C GLN A 109 32.78 -24.12 36.82
N VAL A 110 32.09 -24.88 35.97
CA VAL A 110 32.05 -26.35 36.04
C VAL A 110 33.43 -26.93 35.75
N ILE A 111 34.11 -26.49 34.68
CA ILE A 111 35.46 -26.93 34.32
C ILE A 111 36.43 -26.66 35.47
N ARG A 112 36.42 -25.46 36.06
CA ARG A 112 37.26 -25.12 37.22
C ARG A 112 37.01 -26.01 38.45
N ARG A 113 35.79 -26.51 38.63
CA ARG A 113 35.48 -27.49 39.69
C ARG A 113 36.03 -28.85 39.31
N MET A 114 35.79 -29.30 38.08
CA MET A 114 36.29 -30.58 37.57
C MET A 114 37.83 -30.67 37.63
N ASP A 115 38.55 -29.63 37.22
CA ASP A 115 40.01 -29.58 37.30
C ASP A 115 40.49 -29.76 38.74
N ARG A 116 39.88 -29.03 39.68
CA ARG A 116 40.19 -29.14 41.11
C ARG A 116 39.92 -30.54 41.63
N PHE A 117 38.77 -31.14 41.28
CA PHE A 117 38.46 -32.52 41.64
C PHE A 117 39.48 -33.51 41.06
N MET A 118 39.91 -33.31 39.82
CA MET A 118 40.93 -34.14 39.15
C MET A 118 42.30 -34.03 39.84
N PHE A 119 42.73 -32.82 40.20
CA PHE A 119 43.99 -32.62 40.94
C PHE A 119 43.95 -33.32 42.31
N TRP A 120 42.84 -33.18 43.06
CA TRP A 120 42.70 -33.85 44.36
C TRP A 120 42.61 -35.37 44.24
N SER A 121 41.88 -35.91 43.27
CA SER A 121 41.74 -37.36 43.09
C SER A 121 43.05 -38.02 42.66
N LEU A 122 43.82 -37.38 41.78
CA LEU A 122 45.17 -37.82 41.44
C LEU A 122 46.09 -37.83 42.65
N GLY A 123 46.07 -36.75 43.46
CA GLY A 123 46.85 -36.66 44.69
C GLY A 123 46.52 -37.77 45.70
N VAL A 124 45.22 -38.04 45.93
CA VAL A 124 44.76 -39.13 46.81
C VAL A 124 45.19 -40.49 46.28
N THR A 125 45.09 -40.72 44.96
CA THR A 125 45.49 -41.99 44.33
C THR A 125 46.99 -42.24 44.48
N VAL A 126 47.83 -41.22 44.23
CA VAL A 126 49.29 -41.31 44.41
C VAL A 126 49.66 -41.53 45.88
N ALA A 127 49.02 -40.82 46.81
CA ALA A 127 49.25 -40.98 48.24
C ALA A 127 48.88 -42.39 48.73
N ALA A 128 47.74 -42.93 48.27
CA ALA A 128 47.33 -44.30 48.58
C ALA A 128 48.34 -45.32 48.03
N ALA A 129 48.81 -45.17 46.78
CA ALA A 129 49.82 -46.04 46.20
C ALA A 129 51.15 -45.98 46.97
N ALA A 130 51.62 -44.79 47.34
CA ALA A 130 52.84 -44.60 48.12
C ALA A 130 52.73 -45.24 49.51
N PHE A 131 51.59 -45.07 50.19
CA PHE A 131 51.31 -45.68 51.49
C PHE A 131 51.36 -47.21 51.43
N VAL A 132 50.73 -47.81 50.41
CA VAL A 132 50.80 -49.26 50.19
C VAL A 132 52.25 -49.70 50.00
N VAL A 133 53.05 -49.02 49.17
CA VAL A 133 54.46 -49.37 48.93
C VAL A 133 55.32 -49.24 50.18
N THR A 134 55.06 -48.26 51.06
CA THR A 134 55.83 -48.07 52.31
C THR A 134 55.45 -49.03 53.41
N TYR A 135 54.19 -49.48 53.49
CA TYR A 135 53.74 -50.41 54.55
C TYR A 135 53.82 -51.88 54.17
N LEU A 136 53.85 -52.22 52.87
CA LEU A 136 54.02 -53.61 52.42
C LEU A 136 55.50 -54.03 52.30
N LYS A 137 56.45 -53.17 52.68
CA LYS A 137 57.90 -53.37 52.55
C LYS A 137 58.57 -53.18 53.90
#